data_AF-A0A645D4B4-F1
#
_entry.id   AF-A0A645D4B4-F1
#
_cell.length_a   1.000
_cell.length_b   1.000
_cell.length_c   1.000
_cell.angle_alpha   90.00
_cell.angle_beta   90.00
_cell.angle_gamma   90.00
#
_symmetry.space_group_name_H-M   'P 1'
#
loop_
_entity.id
_entity.type
_entity.pdbx_description
1 polymer ?
#
loop_
_entity_poly.entity_id
_entity_poly.type
_entity_poly.pdbx_seq_one_letter_code
_entity_poly.pdbx_strand_id
1 'polypeptide(L)' 'MLDRNENGKLRFKSLDMQILIGDLFAECKTEKEVNWLEEQLQPIVECSAEERRNELEE' A
#
# COMPACT_ATOMS: atom_id res chain seq x y z
N MET A 1 -8.31 -6.71 -3.49
CA MET A 1 -7.56 -6.32 -2.27
C MET A 1 -8.42 -5.76 -1.15
N LEU A 2 -9.69 -5.45 -1.41
CA LEU A 2 -10.72 -5.34 -0.38
C LEU A 2 -11.66 -6.52 -0.55
N ASP A 3 -11.96 -7.22 0.54
CA ASP A 3 -13.01 -8.24 0.58
C ASP A 3 -13.99 -7.96 1.70
N ARG A 4 -15.09 -8.71 1.71
CA ARG A 4 -15.97 -8.74 2.88
C ARG A 4 -15.54 -9.91 3.75
N ASN A 5 -15.33 -9.65 5.03
CA ASN A 5 -15.10 -10.72 6.00
C ASN A 5 -16.42 -11.49 6.27
N GLU A 6 -16.33 -12.53 7.08
CA GLU A 6 -17.47 -13.39 7.45
C GLU A 6 -18.65 -12.62 8.09
N ASN A 7 -18.37 -11.44 8.65
CA ASN A 7 -19.37 -10.54 9.25
C ASN A 7 -19.87 -9.46 8.27
N GLY A 8 -19.53 -9.56 6.98
CA GLY A 8 -19.94 -8.61 5.94
C GLY A 8 -19.20 -7.27 5.94
N LYS A 9 -18.26 -7.05 6.88
CA LYS A 9 -17.46 -5.82 6.96
C LYS A 9 -16.36 -5.81 5.90
N LEU A 10 -16.06 -4.63 5.37
CA LEU A 10 -14.91 -4.44 4.49
C LEU A 10 -13.63 -4.72 5.26
N ARG A 11 -12.78 -5.57 4.69
CA ARG A 11 -11.45 -5.88 5.17
C ARG A 11 -10.45 -5.60 4.07
N PHE A 12 -9.41 -4.86 4.42
CA PHE A 12 -8.26 -4.65 3.56
C PHE A 12 -7.26 -5.79 3.72
N LYS A 13 -6.86 -6.41 2.61
CA LYS A 13 -5.84 -7.46 2.60
C LYS A 13 -4.47 -6.81 2.43
N SER A 14 -3.87 -6.39 3.55
CA SER A 14 -2.58 -5.69 3.55
C SER A 14 -1.44 -6.51 2.94
N LEU A 15 -1.41 -7.82 3.20
CA LEU A 15 -0.39 -8.72 2.63
C LEU A 15 -0.46 -8.76 1.09
N ASP A 16 -1.67 -8.92 0.53
CA ASP A 16 -1.86 -8.95 -0.92
C ASP A 16 -1.38 -7.64 -1.56
N MET A 17 -1.66 -6.49 -0.93
CA MET A 17 -1.20 -5.18 -1.39
C MET A 17 0.33 -5.09 -1.39
N GLN A 18 0.99 -5.57 -0.33
CA GLN A 18 2.45 -5.58 -0.25
C GLN A 18 3.07 -6.45 -1.34
N ILE A 19 2.47 -7.61 -1.63
CA ILE A 19 2.92 -8.50 -2.71
C ILE A 19 2.80 -7.78 -4.06
N LEU A 20 1.65 -7.17 -4.36
CA LEU A 20 1.47 -6.41 -5.62
C LEU A 20 2.49 -5.28 -5.78
N ILE A 21 2.77 -4.53 -4.71
CA ILE A 21 3.79 -3.47 -4.76
C ILE A 21 5.15 -4.09 -5.10
N GLY A 22 5.52 -5.20 -4.45
CA GLY A 22 6.74 -5.93 -4.77
C GLY A 22 6.82 -6.37 -6.23
N ASP A 23 5.73 -6.93 -6.76
CA ASP A 23 5.64 -7.35 -8.16
C ASP A 23 5.76 -6.17 -9.13
N LEU A 24 5.18 -5.01 -8.79
CA LEU A 24 5.31 -3.78 -9.59
C LEU A 24 6.76 -3.29 -9.65
N PHE A 25 7.50 -3.32 -8.54
CA PHE A 25 8.92 -2.99 -8.53
C PHE A 25 9.76 -3.99 -9.34
N ALA A 26 9.39 -5.27 -9.34
CA ALA A 26 10.08 -6.29 -10.11
C ALA A 26 9.95 -6.09 -11.64
N GLU A 27 8.90 -5.41 -12.10
CA GLU A 27 8.69 -5.07 -13.52
C GLU A 27 9.45 -3.80 -13.95
N CYS A 28 9.98 -3.01 -13.02
CA CYS A 28 10.79 -1.84 -13.34
C CYS A 28 12.16 -2.27 -13.90
N LYS A 29 12.52 -1.77 -15.09
CA LYS A 29 13.76 -2.11 -15.80
C LYS A 29 14.81 -1.01 -15.73
N THR A 30 14.41 0.16 -15.27
CA THR A 30 15.27 1.35 -15.17
C THR A 30 15.05 2.09 -13.86
N GLU A 31 16.07 2.80 -13.39
CA GLU A 31 15.97 3.68 -12.22
C GLU A 31 14.85 4.72 -12.36
N LYS A 32 14.60 5.21 -13.59
CA LYS A 32 13.52 6.17 -13.85
C LYS A 32 12.13 5.59 -13.59
N GLU A 33 11.91 4.32 -13.93
CA GLU A 33 10.64 3.63 -13.68
C GLU A 33 10.45 3.36 -12.19
N VAL A 34 11.52 2.99 -11.49
CA VAL A 34 11.53 2.85 -10.01
C VAL A 34 11.17 4.18 -9.35
N ASN A 35 11.87 5.26 -9.70
CA ASN A 35 11.61 6.58 -9.12
C ASN A 35 10.18 7.05 -9.40
N TRP A 36 9.67 6.83 -10.61
CA TRP A 36 8.28 7.16 -10.94
C TRP A 36 7.29 6.36 -10.07
N LEU A 37 7.53 5.06 -9.87
CA LEU A 37 6.69 4.21 -9.04
C LEU A 37 6.72 4.64 -7.56
N GLU A 38 7.89 4.98 -7.04
CA GLU A 38 8.04 5.55 -5.69
C GLU A 38 7.26 6.85 -5.52
N GLU A 39 7.36 7.77 -6.49
CA GLU A 39 6.59 9.03 -6.49
C GLU A 39 5.08 8.79 -6.47
N GLN A 40 4.58 7.76 -7.18
CA GLN A 40 3.15 7.43 -7.15
C GLN A 40 2.70 6.81 -5.82
N LEU A 41 3.56 6.03 -5.17
CA LEU A 41 3.24 5.35 -3.91
C LEU A 41 3.38 6.26 -2.68
N GLN A 42 4.24 7.28 -2.76
CA GLN A 42 4.58 8.12 -1.62
C GLN A 42 3.37 8.76 -0.91
N PRO A 43 2.38 9.37 -1.59
CA PRO A 43 1.21 9.93 -0.92
C PRO A 43 0.39 8.89 -0.16
N ILE A 44 0.33 7.65 -0.68
CA ILE A 44 -0.41 6.54 -0.06
C ILE A 44 0.28 6.11 1.23
N VAL A 45 1.61 5.99 1.20
CA VAL A 45 2.41 5.60 2.37
C VAL A 45 2.35 6.69 3.44
N GLU A 46 2.47 7.95 3.06
CA GLU A 46 2.39 9.09 3.99
C GLU A 46 1.03 9.15 4.69
N CYS A 47 -0.07 9.03 3.94
CA CYS A 47 -1.41 8.98 4.50
C CYS A 47 -1.59 7.79 5.45
N SER A 48 -1.17 6.58 5.05
CA SER A 48 -1.28 5.40 5.90
C SER A 48 -0.43 5.51 7.18
N ALA A 49 0.75 6.14 7.09
CA ALA A 49 1.62 6.38 8.24
C ALA A 49 1.03 7.42 9.21
N GLU A 50 0.35 8.45 8.69
CA GLU A 50 -0.36 9.44 9.50
C GLU A 50 -1.57 8.83 10.20
N GLU A 51 -2.42 8.10 9.48
CA GLU A 51 -3.55 7.36 10.06
C GLU A 51 -3.08 6.44 11.18
N ARG A 52 -2.01 5.67 10.95
CA ARG A 52 -1.47 4.76 11.95
C ARG A 52 -0.88 5.48 13.17
N ARG A 53 -0.32 6.67 12.98
CA ARG A 53 0.20 7.51 14.07
C ARG A 53 -0.94 8.02 14.94
N ASN A 54 -2.01 8.51 14.32
CA ASN A 54 -3.22 8.95 15.03
C ASN A 54 -3.83 7.82 15.86
N GLU A 55 -3.91 6.60 15.31
CA GLU A 55 -4.38 5.41 16.05
C GLU A 55 -3.50 5.02 17.26
N LEU A 56 -2.23 5.44 17.28
CA LEU A 56 -1.28 5.14 18.37
C LEU A 56 -1.19 6.27 19.41
N GLU A 57 -1.65 7.47 19.06
CA GLU A 57 -1.71 8.65 19.94
C GLU A 57 -3.06 8.76 20.69
N GLU A 58 -4.09 8.01 20.27
CA GLU A 58 -5.36 7.77 20.99
C GLU A 58 -5.29 6.60 21.99
#